data_AF-A0A7J6TZ46-F1
#
_entry.id   AF-A0A7J6TZ46-F1
#
_cell.length_a   1.000
_cell.length_b   1.000
_cell.length_c   1.000
_cell.angle_alpha   90.00
_cell.angle_beta   90.00
_cell.angle_gamma   90.00
#
_symmetry.space_group_name_H-M   'P 1'
#
loop_
_entity.id
_entity.type
_entity.pdbx_description
1 polymer ?
#
loop_
_entity_poly.entity_id
_entity_poly.type
_entity_poly.pdbx_seq_one_letter_code
_entity_poly.pdbx_strand_id
1 'polypeptide(L)'
;RGHLLAAFCSAVGDPDTEVANWFIKGCPVGLASPIPYCNVFPLRDAECDRQDRFACSQLPFVDVFSDLSFLSNYRSAEDMPSVTLDLLNKEEELGFCKSFDHFSELVDFVGNSKVVPIKLGLVPKSGTDSFRLICDASENGLNAKISLGERLVLPRISDAVECFLELRERQLAEGGVLEAVSIDFANAF
;
A
#
# COMPACT_ATOMS: atom_id res chain seq x y z
N ARG A 1 -2.13 -11.49 -15.51
CA ARG A 1 -2.94 -11.90 -14.33
C ARG A 1 -4.13 -10.94 -14.13
N GLY A 2 -3.91 -9.62 -14.10
CA GLY A 2 -5.01 -8.63 -13.96
C GLY A 2 -6.14 -8.72 -15.00
N HIS A 3 -5.85 -9.03 -16.28
CA HIS A 3 -6.91 -9.16 -17.30
C HIS A 3 -7.91 -10.29 -17.04
N LEU A 4 -7.48 -11.40 -16.43
CA LEU A 4 -8.40 -12.50 -16.07
C LEU A 4 -9.31 -12.06 -14.92
N LEU A 5 -8.75 -11.37 -13.92
CA LEU A 5 -9.52 -10.82 -12.81
C LEU A 5 -10.53 -9.78 -13.30
N ALA A 6 -10.13 -8.89 -14.21
CA ALA A 6 -11.02 -7.90 -14.82
C ALA A 6 -12.19 -8.56 -15.58
N ALA A 7 -11.91 -9.60 -16.37
CA ALA A 7 -12.95 -10.36 -17.07
C ALA A 7 -13.90 -11.06 -16.10
N PHE A 8 -13.38 -11.61 -15.00
CA PHE A 8 -14.18 -12.24 -13.95
C PHE A 8 -15.08 -11.22 -13.24
N CYS A 9 -14.54 -10.10 -12.75
CA CYS A 9 -15.30 -9.01 -12.13
C CYS A 9 -16.43 -8.52 -13.05
N SER A 10 -16.13 -8.35 -14.35
CA SER A 10 -17.14 -7.98 -15.35
C SER A 10 -18.23 -9.05 -15.55
N ALA A 11 -17.89 -10.34 -15.46
CA ALA A 11 -18.85 -11.42 -15.65
C ALA A 11 -19.81 -11.58 -14.46
N VAL A 12 -19.34 -11.29 -13.24
CA VAL A 12 -20.15 -11.40 -12.01
C VAL A 12 -20.83 -10.08 -11.62
N GLY A 13 -20.55 -8.98 -12.32
CA GLY A 13 -21.10 -7.66 -12.01
C GLY A 13 -20.53 -7.07 -10.71
N ASP A 14 -19.25 -7.33 -10.42
CA ASP A 14 -18.56 -6.82 -9.24
C ASP A 14 -18.50 -5.28 -9.30
N PRO A 15 -18.96 -4.55 -8.26
CA PRO A 15 -18.84 -3.10 -8.22
C PRO A 15 -17.37 -2.62 -8.12
N ASP A 16 -16.46 -3.43 -7.57
CA ASP A 16 -15.05 -3.06 -7.45
C ASP A 16 -14.24 -3.39 -8.71
N THR A 17 -14.24 -2.45 -9.65
CA THR A 17 -13.52 -2.62 -10.92
C THR A 17 -12.05 -2.21 -10.84
N GLU A 18 -11.63 -1.52 -9.78
CA GLU A 18 -10.32 -0.88 -9.71
C GLU A 18 -9.23 -1.85 -9.27
N VAL A 19 -9.54 -2.82 -8.40
CA VAL A 19 -8.57 -3.83 -7.96
C VAL A 19 -7.94 -4.55 -9.16
N ALA A 20 -8.75 -4.96 -10.13
CA ALA A 20 -8.24 -5.62 -11.34
C ALA A 20 -7.38 -4.67 -12.21
N ASN A 21 -7.74 -3.39 -12.28
CA ASN A 21 -6.96 -2.37 -12.97
C ASN A 21 -5.60 -2.13 -12.31
N TRP A 22 -5.51 -2.20 -10.98
CA TRP A 22 -4.25 -2.03 -10.24
C TRP A 22 -3.23 -3.11 -10.56
N PHE A 23 -3.67 -4.36 -10.80
CA PHE A 23 -2.78 -5.42 -11.30
C PHE A 23 -2.23 -5.20 -12.73
N ILE A 24 -2.80 -4.23 -13.47
CA ILE A 24 -2.39 -3.92 -14.84
C ILE A 24 -1.59 -2.61 -14.89
N LYS A 25 -2.06 -1.57 -14.19
CA LYS A 25 -1.55 -0.20 -14.28
C LYS A 25 -0.81 0.27 -13.02
N GLY A 26 -0.88 -0.49 -11.93
CA GLY A 26 -0.44 -0.06 -10.60
C GLY A 26 -1.56 0.61 -9.79
N CYS A 27 -1.42 0.57 -8.47
CA CYS A 27 -2.35 1.22 -7.53
C CYS A 27 -1.85 2.64 -7.19
N PRO A 28 -2.71 3.68 -7.29
CA PRO A 28 -2.33 5.02 -6.86
C PRO A 28 -2.20 5.09 -5.33
N VAL A 29 -1.15 5.75 -4.85
CA VAL A 29 -0.94 6.01 -3.41
C VAL A 29 -1.94 7.04 -2.84
N GLY A 30 -2.66 7.77 -3.70
CA GLY A 30 -3.60 8.81 -3.25
C GLY A 30 -3.00 10.20 -3.04
N LEU A 31 -1.76 10.43 -3.51
CA LEU A 31 -1.07 11.72 -3.41
C LEU A 31 -1.16 12.55 -4.72
N ALA A 32 -0.46 12.13 -5.77
CA ALA A 32 -0.47 12.81 -7.07
C ALA A 32 -1.75 12.51 -7.88
N SER A 33 -2.32 11.32 -7.65
CA SER A 33 -3.59 10.88 -8.23
C SER A 33 -4.47 10.35 -7.09
N PRO A 34 -5.76 10.70 -7.06
CA PRO A 34 -6.67 10.17 -6.06
C PRO A 34 -6.90 8.68 -6.28
N ILE A 35 -7.21 7.95 -5.21
CA ILE A 35 -7.71 6.57 -5.30
C ILE A 35 -9.16 6.65 -5.80
N PRO A 36 -9.52 6.00 -6.92
CA PRO A 36 -10.88 6.07 -7.45
C PRO A 36 -11.90 5.43 -6.49
N TYR A 37 -13.14 5.92 -6.58
CA TYR A 37 -14.27 5.53 -5.75
C TYR A 37 -15.12 4.49 -6.48
N CYS A 38 -15.34 3.31 -5.87
CA CYS A 38 -16.11 2.21 -6.44
C CYS A 38 -17.49 2.02 -5.77
N ASN A 39 -17.82 2.85 -4.76
CA ASN A 39 -19.01 2.70 -3.92
C ASN A 39 -19.07 1.33 -3.21
N VAL A 40 -17.92 0.82 -2.79
CA VAL A 40 -17.80 -0.46 -2.07
C VAL A 40 -17.91 -0.22 -0.58
N PHE A 41 -17.17 0.76 -0.07
CA PHE A 41 -17.26 1.18 1.32
C PHE A 41 -17.99 2.52 1.47
N PRO A 42 -18.50 2.83 2.68
CA PRO A 42 -19.15 4.12 2.94
C PRO A 42 -18.22 5.29 2.62
N LEU A 43 -18.78 6.38 2.09
CA LEU A 43 -18.04 7.62 1.87
C LEU A 43 -17.44 8.12 3.19
N ARG A 44 -16.22 8.64 3.10
CA ARG A 44 -15.57 9.29 4.24
C ARG A 44 -16.30 10.59 4.59
N ASP A 45 -16.48 10.85 5.88
CA ASP A 45 -17.13 12.07 6.35
C ASP A 45 -16.24 13.31 6.09
N ALA A 46 -16.83 14.34 5.48
CA ALA A 46 -16.17 15.59 5.15
C ALA A 46 -15.67 16.38 6.38
N GLU A 47 -16.23 16.12 7.57
CA GLU A 47 -15.76 16.72 8.82
C GLU A 47 -14.44 16.12 9.31
N CYS A 48 -14.27 14.80 9.23
CA CYS A 48 -13.00 14.14 9.55
C CYS A 48 -11.87 14.60 8.62
N ASP A 49 -12.19 14.79 7.34
CA ASP A 49 -11.26 15.24 6.31
C ASP A 49 -10.68 16.65 6.56
N ARG A 50 -11.40 17.52 7.29
CA ARG A 50 -10.91 18.86 7.64
C ARG A 50 -9.87 18.79 8.75
N GLN A 51 -10.14 18.02 9.80
CA GLN A 51 -9.25 17.92 10.96
C GLN A 51 -7.86 17.35 10.59
N ASP A 52 -7.82 16.32 9.74
CA ASP A 52 -6.58 15.71 9.24
C ASP A 52 -5.78 16.66 8.33
N ARG A 53 -6.48 17.46 7.51
CA ARG A 53 -5.86 18.44 6.61
C ARG A 53 -5.30 19.67 7.33
N PHE A 54 -5.95 20.13 8.40
CA PHE A 54 -5.51 21.31 9.18
C PHE A 54 -4.31 21.03 10.09
N ALA A 55 -4.14 19.79 10.57
CA ALA A 55 -2.97 19.38 11.37
C ALA A 55 -1.71 19.17 10.52
N CYS A 56 -1.82 19.28 9.19
CA CYS A 56 -0.78 18.89 8.27
C CYS A 56 0.26 20.01 8.14
N SER A 57 1.42 19.83 8.78
CA SER A 57 2.65 20.52 8.40
C SER A 57 2.89 20.40 6.89
N GLN A 58 3.60 21.37 6.31
CA GLN A 58 4.05 21.25 4.92
C GLN A 58 4.87 19.96 4.79
N LEU A 59 4.58 19.15 3.77
CA LEU A 59 5.43 17.99 3.47
C LEU A 59 6.87 18.49 3.25
N PRO A 60 7.89 17.76 3.74
CA PRO A 60 9.28 18.16 3.62
C PRO A 60 9.78 17.89 2.19
N PHE A 61 9.24 18.63 1.23
CA PHE A 61 9.68 18.52 -0.16
C PHE A 61 11.14 18.93 -0.29
N VAL A 62 11.92 18.11 -0.99
CA VAL A 62 13.30 18.41 -1.39
C VAL A 62 13.39 18.43 -2.91
N ASP A 63 14.32 19.22 -3.41
CA ASP A 63 14.65 19.36 -4.83
C ASP A 63 16.17 19.23 -5.04
N VAL A 64 16.62 19.33 -6.30
CA VAL A 64 18.03 19.16 -6.69
C VAL A 64 18.95 20.19 -6.03
N PHE A 65 18.41 21.33 -5.59
CA PHE A 65 19.15 22.42 -4.96
C PHE A 65 19.12 22.36 -3.43
N SER A 66 18.34 21.44 -2.85
CA SER A 66 18.18 21.30 -1.41
C SER A 66 19.43 20.67 -0.80
N ASP A 67 19.86 21.17 0.37
CA ASP A 67 20.93 20.56 1.14
C ASP A 67 20.43 19.23 1.72
N LEU A 68 20.90 18.09 1.20
CA LEU A 68 20.45 16.77 1.65
C LEU A 68 21.20 16.27 2.89
N SER A 69 22.13 17.06 3.47
CA SER A 69 22.95 16.63 4.61
C SER A 69 22.14 16.35 5.89
N PHE A 70 20.93 16.91 6.00
CA PHE A 70 20.03 16.64 7.12
C PHE A 70 19.24 15.33 6.96
N LEU A 71 19.27 14.71 5.78
CA LEU A 71 18.59 13.45 5.52
C LEU A 71 19.49 12.28 5.95
N SER A 72 19.21 11.75 7.12
CA SER A 72 19.77 10.48 7.57
C SER A 72 18.64 9.51 7.92
N ASN A 73 18.90 8.22 7.70
CA ASN A 73 17.98 7.17 8.12
C ASN A 73 18.05 6.98 9.64
N TYR A 74 17.15 6.16 10.17
CA TYR A 74 17.24 5.76 11.56
C TYR A 74 18.53 4.98 11.83
N ARG A 75 19.08 5.12 13.04
CA ARG A 75 20.30 4.39 13.45
C ARG A 75 20.23 2.89 13.18
N SER A 76 19.05 2.28 13.33
CA SER A 76 18.89 0.85 13.04
C SER A 76 19.23 0.46 11.60
N ALA A 77 19.09 1.38 10.63
CA ALA A 77 19.50 1.18 9.24
C ALA A 77 20.93 1.66 8.97
N GLU A 78 21.32 2.82 9.51
CA GLU A 78 22.66 3.42 9.31
C GLU A 78 23.78 2.61 9.98
N ASP A 79 23.53 2.00 11.14
CA ASP A 79 24.52 1.21 11.87
C ASP A 79 24.75 -0.17 11.22
N MET A 80 23.89 -0.59 10.28
CA MET A 80 23.95 -1.87 9.57
C MET A 80 23.81 -1.68 8.05
N PRO A 81 24.73 -0.93 7.39
CA PRO A 81 24.56 -0.50 6.00
C PRO A 81 24.54 -1.67 5.01
N SER A 82 25.30 -2.75 5.27
CA SER A 82 25.29 -3.94 4.41
C SER A 82 23.94 -4.65 4.42
N VAL A 83 23.34 -4.80 5.61
CA VAL A 83 22.02 -5.44 5.75
C VAL A 83 20.93 -4.59 5.11
N THR A 84 20.99 -3.26 5.30
CA THR A 84 20.05 -2.32 4.68
C THR A 84 20.15 -2.38 3.15
N LEU A 85 21.36 -2.36 2.60
CA LEU A 85 21.57 -2.43 1.15
C LEU A 85 21.14 -3.77 0.56
N ASP A 86 21.43 -4.89 1.24
CA ASP A 86 20.99 -6.22 0.81
C ASP A 86 19.46 -6.35 0.77
N LEU A 87 18.75 -5.66 1.68
CA LEU A 87 17.29 -5.61 1.66
C LEU A 87 16.79 -4.74 0.51
N LEU A 88 17.36 -3.55 0.31
CA LEU A 88 16.99 -2.66 -0.80
C LEU A 88 17.20 -3.33 -2.16
N ASN A 89 18.34 -4.00 -2.37
CA ASN A 89 18.63 -4.73 -3.60
C ASN A 89 17.59 -5.83 -3.87
N LYS A 90 17.10 -6.52 -2.85
CA LYS A 90 16.02 -7.52 -3.00
C LYS A 90 14.71 -6.88 -3.42
N GLU A 91 14.35 -5.73 -2.84
CA GLU A 91 13.14 -5.00 -3.24
C GLU A 91 13.26 -4.49 -4.69
N GLU A 92 14.46 -4.08 -5.12
CA GLU A 92 14.74 -3.67 -6.50
C GLU A 92 14.70 -4.86 -7.48
N GLU A 93 15.26 -6.02 -7.11
CA GLU A 93 15.17 -7.26 -7.89
C GLU A 93 13.71 -7.73 -8.07
N LEU A 94 12.86 -7.51 -7.06
CA LEU A 94 11.42 -7.78 -7.12
C LEU A 94 10.66 -6.72 -7.93
N GLY A 95 11.30 -5.62 -8.29
CA GLY A 95 10.72 -4.52 -9.07
C GLY A 95 9.86 -3.56 -8.25
N PHE A 96 10.01 -3.54 -6.92
CA PHE A 96 9.22 -2.67 -6.03
C PHE A 96 9.84 -1.28 -5.85
N CYS A 97 11.15 -1.15 -6.02
CA CYS A 97 11.84 0.13 -5.99
C CYS A 97 12.90 0.22 -7.09
N LYS A 98 13.50 1.41 -7.21
CA LYS A 98 14.61 1.68 -8.13
C LYS A 98 15.63 2.56 -7.43
N SER A 99 16.90 2.20 -7.57
CA SER A 99 18.02 2.94 -6.98
C SER A 99 18.61 3.92 -8.00
N PHE A 100 19.10 5.06 -7.51
CA PHE A 100 19.76 6.08 -8.32
C PHE A 100 21.00 6.57 -7.60
N ASP A 101 22.11 6.71 -8.32
CA ASP A 101 23.36 7.24 -7.76
C ASP A 101 23.30 8.77 -7.59
N HIS A 102 22.40 9.42 -8.34
CA HIS A 102 22.27 10.86 -8.38
C HIS A 102 20.81 11.31 -8.24
N PHE A 103 20.59 12.34 -7.42
CA PHE A 103 19.26 12.90 -7.20
C PHE A 103 18.64 13.50 -8.48
N SER A 104 19.46 13.97 -9.43
CA SER A 104 18.98 14.43 -10.74
C SER A 104 18.31 13.31 -11.54
N GLU A 105 18.86 12.09 -11.50
CA GLU A 105 18.28 10.93 -12.19
C GLU A 105 16.94 10.52 -11.58
N LEU A 106 16.82 10.62 -10.25
CA LEU A 106 15.56 10.43 -9.55
C LEU A 106 14.50 11.45 -10.01
N VAL A 107 14.85 12.73 -10.08
CA VAL A 107 13.94 13.80 -10.54
C VAL A 107 13.51 13.58 -11.98
N ASP A 108 14.44 13.22 -12.86
CA ASP A 108 14.15 12.92 -14.27
C ASP A 108 13.24 11.69 -14.41
N PHE A 109 13.46 10.67 -13.58
CA PHE A 109 12.63 9.46 -13.56
C PHE A 109 11.21 9.72 -13.06
N VAL A 110 11.07 10.49 -11.97
CA VAL A 110 9.76 10.83 -11.39
C VAL A 110 9.02 11.85 -12.27
N GLY A 111 9.75 12.64 -13.07
CA GLY A 111 9.17 13.72 -13.87
C GLY A 111 8.66 14.90 -13.03
N ASN A 112 9.16 15.01 -11.79
CA ASN A 112 8.80 16.09 -10.86
C ASN A 112 10.06 16.58 -10.12
N SER A 113 10.25 17.90 -10.11
CA SER A 113 11.40 18.53 -9.45
C SER A 113 11.37 18.47 -7.93
N LYS A 114 10.24 18.07 -7.33
CA LYS A 114 10.06 17.96 -5.88
C LYS A 114 9.70 16.54 -5.48
N VAL A 115 10.45 16.00 -4.54
CA VAL A 115 10.21 14.67 -3.95
C VAL A 115 10.11 14.76 -2.44
N VAL A 116 9.45 13.78 -1.81
CA VAL A 116 9.36 13.70 -0.34
C VAL A 116 10.29 12.57 0.11
N PRO A 117 11.37 12.86 0.86
CA PRO A 117 12.26 11.85 1.36
C PRO A 117 11.58 11.10 2.52
N ILE A 118 11.72 9.78 2.58
CA ILE A 118 11.18 8.93 3.65
C ILE A 118 12.34 8.22 4.34
N LYS A 119 12.37 8.28 5.67
CA LYS A 119 13.44 7.62 6.43
C LYS A 119 13.23 6.11 6.45
N LEU A 120 14.34 5.40 6.34
CA LEU A 120 14.39 3.96 6.47
C LEU A 120 14.78 3.54 7.90
N GLY A 121 14.25 2.41 8.34
CA GLY A 121 14.64 1.77 9.59
C GLY A 121 14.63 0.25 9.45
N LEU A 122 15.39 -0.43 10.31
CA LEU A 122 15.37 -1.88 10.41
C LEU A 122 14.68 -2.34 11.69
N VAL A 123 13.85 -3.38 11.57
CA VAL A 123 13.18 -4.05 12.69
C VAL A 123 13.46 -5.56 12.64
N PRO A 124 13.94 -6.18 13.73
CA PRO A 124 14.22 -7.62 13.74
C PRO A 124 12.92 -8.43 13.61
N LYS A 125 12.97 -9.52 12.84
CA LYS A 125 11.87 -10.48 12.74
C LYS A 125 11.91 -11.40 13.95
N SER A 126 10.81 -11.49 14.69
CA SER A 126 10.68 -12.34 15.87
C SER A 126 11.09 -13.78 15.56
N GLY A 127 12.05 -14.31 16.34
CA GLY A 127 12.51 -15.69 16.22
C GLY A 127 13.49 -15.97 15.07
N THR A 128 14.06 -14.94 14.43
CA THR A 128 15.10 -15.09 13.39
C THR A 128 16.16 -14.00 13.52
N ASP A 129 17.34 -14.22 12.92
CA ASP A 129 18.40 -13.20 12.81
C ASP A 129 18.20 -12.25 11.60
N SER A 130 16.99 -12.21 11.03
CA SER A 130 16.68 -11.40 9.85
C SER A 130 15.91 -10.13 10.20
N PHE A 131 16.03 -9.10 9.37
CA PHE A 131 15.40 -7.80 9.58
C PHE A 131 14.29 -7.54 8.54
N ARG A 132 13.37 -6.64 8.89
CA ARG A 132 12.41 -5.98 8.00
C ARG A 132 12.89 -4.56 7.73
N LEU A 133 12.90 -4.19 6.45
CA LEU A 133 13.05 -2.80 6.04
C LEU A 133 11.71 -2.08 6.27
N ILE A 134 11.75 -0.94 6.95
CA ILE A 134 10.58 -0.11 7.25
C ILE A 134 10.79 1.27 6.63
N CYS A 135 9.84 1.70 5.82
CA CYS A 135 9.74 3.07 5.32
C CYS A 135 8.79 3.86 6.22
N ASP A 136 9.32 4.82 6.99
CA ASP A 136 8.48 5.59 7.93
C ASP A 136 7.79 6.77 7.26
N ALA A 137 6.67 6.49 6.60
CA ALA A 137 5.81 7.51 6.00
C ALA A 137 5.02 8.35 7.04
N SER A 138 5.06 7.99 8.32
CA SER A 138 4.30 8.66 9.38
C SER A 138 4.99 9.93 9.88
N GLU A 139 6.32 9.92 9.95
CA GLU A 139 7.12 11.06 10.41
C GLU A 139 6.95 12.30 9.52
N ASN A 140 6.77 12.09 8.21
CA ASN A 140 6.72 13.17 7.22
C ASN A 140 5.32 13.77 7.02
N GLY A 141 4.32 13.31 7.77
CA GLY A 141 2.93 13.77 7.59
C GLY A 141 2.30 13.35 6.25
N LEU A 142 2.92 12.40 5.53
CA LEU A 142 2.45 11.95 4.22
C LEU A 142 1.05 11.35 4.30
N ASN A 143 0.78 10.57 5.35
CA ASN A 143 -0.52 9.94 5.59
C ASN A 143 -1.67 10.95 5.66
N ALA A 144 -1.43 12.16 6.17
CA ALA A 144 -2.45 13.21 6.25
C ALA A 144 -2.71 13.91 4.90
N LYS A 145 -1.85 13.70 3.90
CA LYS A 145 -2.00 14.22 2.53
C LYS A 145 -2.63 13.21 1.56
N ILE A 146 -2.67 11.93 1.92
CA ILE A 146 -3.31 10.90 1.11
C ILE A 146 -4.83 11.15 1.08
N SER A 147 -5.39 11.19 -0.13
CA SER A 147 -6.83 11.32 -0.35
C SER A 147 -7.49 9.93 -0.42
N LEU A 148 -8.28 9.60 0.61
CA LEU A 148 -9.11 8.39 0.67
C LEU A 148 -10.59 8.78 0.58
N GLY A 149 -11.24 8.45 -0.55
CA GLY A 149 -12.65 8.78 -0.78
C GLY A 149 -13.63 7.94 0.04
N GLU A 150 -13.27 6.69 0.30
CA GLU A 150 -14.07 5.76 1.09
C GLU A 150 -13.43 5.49 2.45
N ARG A 151 -14.27 5.32 3.46
CA ARG A 151 -13.86 4.78 4.75
C ARG A 151 -13.76 3.27 4.63
N LEU A 152 -12.55 2.74 4.61
CA LEU A 152 -12.33 1.28 4.65
C LEU A 152 -13.02 0.67 5.88
N VAL A 153 -14.04 -0.16 5.61
CA VAL A 153 -14.74 -0.95 6.63
C VAL A 153 -14.61 -2.41 6.23
N LEU A 154 -13.60 -3.08 6.78
CA LEU A 154 -13.36 -4.49 6.47
C LEU A 154 -14.44 -5.36 7.15
N PRO A 155 -14.90 -6.43 6.46
CA PRO A 155 -15.75 -7.44 7.08
C PRO A 155 -15.12 -8.00 8.34
N ARG A 156 -15.96 -8.33 9.32
CA ARG A 156 -15.52 -9.04 10.52
C ARG A 156 -15.35 -10.52 10.20
N ILE A 157 -14.55 -11.20 11.02
CA ILE A 157 -14.43 -12.66 10.94
C ILE A 157 -15.80 -13.33 11.13
N SER A 158 -16.67 -12.76 11.98
CA SER A 158 -18.04 -13.25 12.16
C SER A 158 -18.84 -13.26 10.86
N ASP A 159 -18.70 -12.23 10.04
CA ASP A 159 -19.46 -12.08 8.80
C ASP A 159 -19.10 -13.20 7.83
N ALA A 160 -17.80 -13.55 7.74
CA ALA A 160 -17.34 -14.69 6.94
C ALA A 160 -17.86 -16.04 7.47
N VAL A 161 -17.90 -16.22 8.80
CA VAL A 161 -18.44 -17.43 9.43
C VAL A 161 -19.93 -17.56 9.17
N GLU A 162 -20.69 -16.49 9.34
CA GLU A 162 -22.14 -16.45 9.09
C GLU A 162 -22.46 -16.77 7.63
N CYS A 163 -21.75 -16.16 6.67
CA CYS A 163 -21.89 -16.50 5.25
C CYS A 163 -21.63 -17.99 4.98
N PHE A 164 -20.61 -18.58 5.61
CA PHE A 164 -20.32 -20.00 5.42
C PHE A 164 -21.40 -20.91 6.03
N LEU A 165 -21.96 -20.54 7.18
CA LEU A 165 -23.06 -21.26 7.81
C LEU A 165 -24.33 -21.21 6.96
N GLU A 166 -24.68 -20.04 6.41
CA GLU A 166 -25.81 -19.87 5.49
C GLU A 166 -25.66 -20.71 4.22
N LEU A 167 -24.47 -20.69 3.60
CA LEU A 167 -24.17 -21.52 2.43
C LEU A 167 -24.31 -23.00 2.77
N ARG A 168 -23.80 -23.44 3.92
CA ARG A 168 -23.91 -24.83 4.37
C ARG A 168 -25.36 -25.26 4.55
N GLU A 169 -26.20 -24.43 5.15
CA GLU A 169 -27.62 -24.73 5.35
C GLU A 169 -28.36 -24.91 4.01
N ARG A 170 -28.10 -24.03 3.04
CA ARG A 170 -28.68 -24.15 1.69
C ARG A 170 -28.19 -25.40 0.96
N GLN A 171 -26.89 -25.68 1.02
CA GLN A 171 -26.31 -26.84 0.37
C GLN A 171 -26.80 -28.16 0.98
N LEU A 172 -26.97 -28.22 2.30
CA LEU A 172 -27.55 -29.37 3.02
C LEU A 172 -28.99 -29.67 2.58
N ALA A 173 -29.79 -28.63 2.33
CA ALA A 173 -31.16 -28.79 1.83
C ALA A 173 -31.20 -29.39 0.40
N GLU A 174 -30.15 -29.16 -0.40
CA GLU A 174 -30.02 -29.64 -1.78
C GLU A 174 -29.15 -30.92 -1.89
N GLY A 175 -28.66 -31.45 -0.77
CA GLY A 175 -27.80 -32.65 -0.73
C GLY A 175 -26.40 -32.46 -1.31
N GLY A 176 -25.93 -31.21 -1.42
CA GLY A 176 -24.61 -30.88 -1.95
C GLY A 176 -23.51 -30.86 -0.90
N VAL A 177 -22.26 -30.74 -1.36
CA VAL A 177 -21.06 -30.59 -0.53
C VAL A 177 -20.57 -29.15 -0.62
N LEU A 178 -20.09 -28.60 0.49
CA LEU A 178 -19.49 -27.27 0.55
C LEU A 178 -17.97 -27.42 0.71
N GLU A 179 -17.21 -26.83 -0.20
CA GLU A 179 -15.75 -26.80 -0.18
C GLU A 179 -15.26 -25.36 -0.03
N ALA A 180 -14.18 -25.16 0.73
CA ALA A 180 -13.55 -23.86 0.91
C ALA A 180 -12.08 -23.93 0.51
N VAL A 181 -11.61 -22.89 -0.15
CA VAL A 181 -10.20 -22.73 -0.54
C VAL A 181 -9.68 -21.44 0.08
N SER A 182 -8.54 -21.51 0.75
CA SER A 182 -7.81 -20.34 1.23
C SER A 182 -6.61 -20.08 0.31
N ILE A 183 -6.43 -18.83 -0.07
CA ILE A 183 -5.33 -18.38 -0.93
C ILE A 183 -4.63 -17.25 -0.20
N ASP A 184 -3.32 -17.38 -0.02
CA ASP A 184 -2.46 -16.33 0.53
C ASP A 184 -1.59 -15.75 -0.60
N PHE A 185 -1.54 -14.42 -0.69
CA PHE A 185 -0.80 -13.71 -1.71
C PHE A 185 0.44 -13.07 -1.07
N ALA A 186 1.60 -13.65 -1.36
CA ALA A 186 2.88 -13.04 -0.98
C ALA A 186 3.06 -11.69 -1.68
N ASN A 187 3.57 -10.70 -0.94
CA ASN A 187 3.83 -9.33 -1.42
C ASN A 187 2.58 -8.66 -2.02
N ALA A 188 1.45 -8.80 -1.33
CA ALA A 188 0.20 -8.14 -1.73
C ALA A 188 0.19 -6.62 -1.53
N PHE A 189 1.26 -6.05 -0.96
CA PHE A 189 1.42 -4.64 -0.64
C PHE A 189 2.70 -4.10 -1.28
#